data_AF-A0A3D4ZPD6-F1
#
_entry.id   AF-A0A3D4ZPD6-F1
#
_cell.length_a   1.000
_cell.length_b   1.000
_cell.length_c   1.000
_cell.angle_alpha   90.00
_cell.angle_beta   90.00
_cell.angle_gamma   90.00
#
_symmetry.space_group_name_H-M   'P 1'
#
loop_
_entity.id
_entity.type
_entity.pdbx_description
1 polymer ?
#
loop_
_entity_poly.entity_id
_entity_poly.type
_entity_poly.pdbx_seq_one_letter_code
_entity_poly.pdbx_strand_id
1 'polypeptide(L)'
;MSKQTTVPSEPIRDARKLGVGKMLVLGIQHMFAMFGATILVPIITGLSVQVTLICAGLGTLFFHLCTKFKVPAFLGSSFAFLGGFAAVKMLDTGVYANLTEAEKLPYACGGIVVAGLLYLVMAAVVRFVGIKRVMRFLPPVVTGPIIILIGLILAPSAVTNASENWWLATFSVAVIVICNMWGKGMLKIIPILMGVLVPYVVALCCGLVDFSGVAQADIVGLPPFQMAKFDLSAILIMAPIAIASMMEHIGDISAIGATCGENYIEDPGLHRSLIGDGLATSLAALFGGPANTTYGE
;
A
#
# COMPACT_ATOMS: atom_id res chain seq x y z
N MET A 1 4.66 -10.34 49.72
CA MET A 1 5.28 -9.29 48.88
C MET A 1 5.90 -9.95 47.66
N SER A 2 5.13 -10.10 46.58
CA SER A 2 5.69 -10.53 45.28
C SER A 2 6.00 -9.28 44.48
N LYS A 3 7.28 -9.06 44.17
CA LYS A 3 7.73 -7.97 43.30
C LYS A 3 7.10 -8.18 41.92
N GLN A 4 6.04 -7.42 41.62
CA GLN A 4 5.71 -7.08 40.25
C GLN A 4 6.91 -6.31 39.70
N THR A 5 7.79 -7.00 38.97
CA THR A 5 8.79 -6.35 38.12
C THR A 5 8.04 -5.59 37.04
N THR A 6 7.90 -4.30 37.28
CA THR A 6 7.59 -3.25 36.33
C THR A 6 8.46 -3.41 35.10
N VAL A 7 7.86 -3.66 33.95
CA VAL A 7 8.48 -3.36 32.66
C VAL A 7 7.63 -2.23 32.06
N PRO A 8 7.98 -0.95 32.23
CA PRO A 8 7.65 -0.01 31.19
C PRO A 8 8.56 -0.43 30.04
N SER A 9 8.09 -1.31 29.14
CA SER A 9 8.93 -1.68 28.00
C SER A 9 8.98 -0.43 27.15
N GLU A 10 10.12 0.26 27.20
CA GLU A 10 10.38 1.33 26.24
C GLU A 10 10.02 0.82 24.84
N PRO A 11 9.29 1.61 24.05
CA PRO A 11 8.89 1.19 22.72
C PRO A 11 10.14 0.79 21.93
N ILE A 12 10.07 -0.36 21.24
CA ILE A 12 11.21 -0.89 20.52
C ILE A 12 11.44 -0.01 19.28
N ARG A 13 12.39 0.92 19.39
CA ARG A 13 12.79 1.84 18.30
C ARG A 13 13.76 1.23 17.30
N ASP A 14 14.49 0.18 17.69
CA ASP A 14 15.43 -0.52 16.83
C ASP A 14 15.26 -2.04 16.97
N ALA A 15 14.71 -2.66 15.93
CA ALA A 15 14.46 -4.10 15.88
C ALA A 15 15.75 -4.95 15.93
N ARG A 16 16.92 -4.38 15.57
CA ARG A 16 18.21 -5.09 15.62
C ARG A 16 18.59 -5.51 17.03
N LYS A 17 18.12 -4.78 18.05
CA LYS A 17 18.33 -5.10 19.47
C LYS A 17 17.60 -6.37 19.93
N LEU A 18 16.61 -6.84 19.17
CA LEU A 18 15.82 -8.04 19.50
C LEU A 18 16.49 -9.35 19.06
N GLY A 19 17.59 -9.28 18.31
CA GLY A 19 18.22 -10.43 17.67
C GLY A 19 17.57 -10.80 16.33
N VAL A 20 18.35 -11.49 15.49
CA VAL A 20 17.99 -11.79 14.08
C VAL A 20 16.67 -12.55 13.96
N GLY A 21 16.45 -13.55 14.83
CA GLY A 21 15.23 -14.37 14.77
C GLY A 21 13.94 -13.56 14.99
N LYS A 22 13.90 -12.70 16.01
CA LYS A 22 12.73 -11.84 16.27
C LYS A 22 12.55 -10.79 15.18
N MET A 23 13.65 -10.21 14.69
CA MET A 23 13.61 -9.24 13.59
C MET A 23 13.01 -9.83 12.31
N LEU A 24 13.39 -11.07 11.96
CA LEU A 24 12.83 -11.77 10.80
C LEU A 24 11.32 -12.05 10.96
N VAL A 25 10.90 -12.50 12.14
CA VAL A 25 9.47 -12.74 12.42
C VAL A 25 8.65 -11.45 12.30
N LEU A 26 9.15 -10.33 12.83
CA LEU A 26 8.49 -9.02 12.70
C LEU A 26 8.47 -8.51 11.25
N GLY A 27 9.52 -8.80 10.46
CA GLY A 27 9.55 -8.48 9.03
C GLY A 27 8.52 -9.28 8.24
N ILE A 28 8.40 -10.59 8.51
CA ILE A 28 7.38 -11.46 7.92
C ILE A 28 5.98 -10.97 8.30
N GLN A 29 5.78 -10.55 9.55
CA GLN A 29 4.53 -9.92 9.98
C GLN A 29 4.19 -8.69 9.13
N HIS A 30 5.12 -7.74 8.97
CA HIS A 30 4.87 -6.52 8.19
C HIS A 30 4.56 -6.88 6.73
N MET A 31 5.32 -7.81 6.15
CA MET A 31 5.06 -8.29 4.79
C MET A 31 3.61 -8.78 4.65
N PHE A 32 3.13 -9.64 5.53
CA PHE A 32 1.76 -10.17 5.44
C PHE A 32 0.67 -9.16 5.82
N ALA A 33 0.94 -8.22 6.72
CA ALA A 33 0.00 -7.15 7.04
C ALA A 33 -0.30 -6.30 5.80
N MET A 34 0.75 -5.93 5.05
CA MET A 34 0.63 -5.09 3.86
C MET A 34 0.26 -5.88 2.59
N PHE A 35 0.46 -7.20 2.60
CA PHE A 35 0.31 -8.06 1.43
C PHE A 35 -1.08 -7.97 0.82
N GLY A 36 -2.13 -8.13 1.63
CA GLY A 36 -3.52 -8.22 1.14
C GLY A 36 -3.92 -7.01 0.32
N ALA A 37 -3.73 -5.80 0.87
CA ALA A 37 -4.03 -4.56 0.17
C ALA A 37 -3.10 -4.33 -1.05
N THR A 38 -1.81 -4.68 -0.92
CA THR A 38 -0.83 -4.50 -2.00
C THR A 38 -1.18 -5.34 -3.24
N ILE A 39 -1.63 -6.59 -3.08
CA ILE A 39 -1.99 -7.46 -4.21
C ILE A 39 -3.40 -7.22 -4.75
N LEU A 40 -4.27 -6.54 -4.00
CA LEU A 40 -5.66 -6.33 -4.40
C LEU A 40 -5.76 -5.41 -5.63
N VAL A 41 -4.99 -4.32 -5.67
CA VAL A 41 -4.97 -3.40 -6.82
C VAL A 41 -4.55 -4.10 -8.12
N PRO A 42 -3.43 -4.84 -8.20
CA PRO A 42 -3.07 -5.53 -9.44
C PRO A 42 -4.10 -6.59 -9.84
N ILE A 43 -4.72 -7.30 -8.89
CA ILE A 43 -5.79 -8.26 -9.20
C ILE A 43 -6.99 -7.57 -9.83
N ILE A 44 -7.45 -6.44 -9.27
CA ILE A 44 -8.62 -5.71 -9.79
C ILE A 44 -8.32 -5.05 -11.15
N THR A 45 -7.11 -4.53 -11.32
CA THR A 45 -6.73 -3.76 -12.52
C THR A 45 -6.21 -4.64 -13.65
N GLY A 46 -5.77 -5.86 -13.36
CA GLY A 46 -5.11 -6.74 -14.33
C GLY A 46 -3.60 -6.50 -14.46
N LEU A 47 -2.98 -5.73 -13.55
CA LEU A 47 -1.53 -5.62 -13.45
C LEU A 47 -0.92 -6.88 -12.84
N SER A 48 0.38 -7.06 -13.03
CA SER A 48 1.11 -8.18 -12.45
C SER A 48 1.32 -8.00 -10.94
N VAL A 49 0.85 -8.98 -10.15
CA VAL A 49 1.12 -9.09 -8.71
C VAL A 49 2.63 -9.17 -8.44
N GLN A 50 3.37 -9.88 -9.30
CA GLN A 50 4.82 -10.07 -9.13
C GLN A 50 5.58 -8.75 -9.31
N VAL A 51 5.25 -7.98 -10.36
CA VAL A 51 5.84 -6.66 -10.60
C VAL A 51 5.48 -5.73 -9.44
N THR A 52 4.22 -5.75 -9.02
CA THR A 52 3.73 -4.92 -7.90
C THR A 52 4.52 -5.16 -6.62
N LEU A 53 4.70 -6.41 -6.21
CA LEU A 53 5.43 -6.75 -4.99
C LEU A 53 6.90 -6.33 -5.05
N ILE A 54 7.56 -6.50 -6.20
CA ILE A 54 8.95 -6.04 -6.39
C ILE A 54 9.03 -4.52 -6.33
N CYS A 55 8.14 -3.81 -7.03
CA CYS A 55 8.10 -2.36 -7.04
C CYS A 55 7.75 -1.77 -5.67
N ALA A 56 6.85 -2.41 -4.90
CA ALA A 56 6.52 -2.05 -3.53
C ALA A 56 7.73 -2.23 -2.59
N GLY A 57 8.41 -3.38 -2.68
CA GLY A 57 9.61 -3.67 -1.87
C GLY A 57 10.77 -2.72 -2.18
N LEU A 58 11.14 -2.59 -3.46
CA LEU A 58 12.20 -1.67 -3.89
C LEU A 58 11.82 -0.21 -3.62
N GLY A 59 10.57 0.16 -3.85
CA GLY A 59 10.03 1.47 -3.54
C GLY A 59 10.13 1.80 -2.05
N THR A 60 9.79 0.85 -1.18
CA THR A 60 9.93 1.00 0.28
C THR A 60 11.39 1.20 0.68
N LEU A 61 12.33 0.46 0.11
CA LEU A 61 13.76 0.67 0.36
C LEU A 61 14.23 2.05 -0.10
N PHE A 62 13.78 2.47 -1.29
CA PHE A 62 14.07 3.80 -1.83
C PHE A 62 13.47 4.92 -0.96
N PHE A 63 12.24 4.75 -0.49
CA PHE A 63 11.57 5.65 0.44
C PHE A 63 12.36 5.82 1.73
N HIS A 64 12.84 4.72 2.32
CA HIS A 64 13.70 4.77 3.51
C HIS A 64 15.00 5.52 3.25
N LEU A 65 15.61 5.38 2.06
CA LEU A 65 16.79 6.16 1.67
C LEU A 65 16.47 7.67 1.62
N CYS A 66 15.38 8.08 0.97
CA CYS A 66 14.95 9.48 0.88
C CYS A 66 14.68 10.10 2.27
N THR A 67 14.06 9.31 3.15
CA THR A 67 13.68 9.71 4.52
C THR A 67 14.81 9.51 5.55
N LYS A 68 16.05 9.23 5.12
CA LYS A 68 17.21 9.00 6.02
C LYS A 68 16.98 7.89 7.04
N PHE A 69 16.19 6.87 6.69
CA PHE A 69 15.82 5.74 7.54
C PHE A 69 15.11 6.15 8.84
N LYS A 70 14.47 7.33 8.87
CA LYS A 70 13.77 7.84 10.06
C LYS A 70 12.30 7.48 10.10
N VAL A 71 11.65 7.40 8.95
CA VAL A 71 10.21 7.17 8.85
C VAL A 71 9.96 5.67 8.67
N PRO A 72 9.32 4.98 9.64
CA PRO A 72 9.03 3.55 9.54
C PRO A 72 7.73 3.33 8.76
N ALA A 73 7.78 3.49 7.43
CA ALA A 73 6.62 3.30 6.57
C ALA A 73 6.90 2.25 5.49
N PHE A 74 5.85 1.52 5.11
CA PHE A 74 5.85 0.63 3.96
C PHE A 74 5.11 1.30 2.81
N LEU A 75 5.60 1.13 1.58
CA LEU A 75 4.91 1.57 0.38
C LEU A 75 4.17 0.38 -0.25
N GLY A 76 2.85 0.48 -0.34
CA GLY A 76 1.98 -0.48 -1.01
C GLY A 76 1.18 0.16 -2.14
N SER A 77 0.29 -0.62 -2.75
CA SER A 77 -0.54 -0.16 -3.88
C SER A 77 -1.59 0.86 -3.43
N SER A 78 -1.64 2.03 -4.07
CA SER A 78 -2.63 3.07 -3.76
C SER A 78 -3.99 2.78 -4.38
N PHE A 79 -5.00 2.70 -3.52
CA PHE A 79 -6.39 2.49 -3.91
C PHE A 79 -7.05 3.71 -4.54
N ALA A 80 -6.51 4.91 -4.30
CA ALA A 80 -7.00 6.15 -4.89
C ALA A 80 -7.07 6.09 -6.44
N PHE A 81 -6.21 5.28 -7.06
CA PHE A 81 -6.11 5.15 -8.52
C PHE A 81 -7.09 4.16 -9.15
N LEU A 82 -7.85 3.37 -8.38
CA LEU A 82 -8.79 2.38 -8.96
C LEU A 82 -9.85 3.03 -9.87
N GLY A 83 -10.38 4.19 -9.46
CA GLY A 83 -11.31 4.95 -10.29
C GLY A 83 -10.67 5.45 -11.59
N GLY A 84 -9.39 5.83 -11.54
CA GLY A 84 -8.61 6.21 -12.72
C GLY A 84 -8.38 5.05 -13.69
N PHE A 85 -8.04 3.86 -13.17
CA PHE A 85 -7.94 2.65 -13.97
C PHE A 85 -9.27 2.30 -14.65
N ALA A 86 -10.38 2.35 -13.91
CA ALA A 86 -11.71 2.12 -14.47
C ALA A 86 -12.06 3.15 -15.56
N ALA A 87 -11.73 4.42 -15.36
CA ALA A 87 -11.98 5.46 -16.37
C ALA A 87 -11.13 5.26 -17.63
N VAL A 88 -9.83 4.96 -17.51
CA VAL A 88 -8.96 4.66 -18.68
C VAL A 88 -9.44 3.42 -19.42
N LYS A 89 -9.90 2.40 -18.70
CA LYS A 89 -10.46 1.17 -19.27
C LYS A 89 -11.67 1.45 -20.18
N MET A 90 -12.50 2.42 -19.80
CA MET A 90 -13.70 2.85 -20.53
C MET A 90 -13.43 3.79 -21.71
N LEU A 91 -12.19 4.28 -21.91
CA LEU A 91 -11.87 5.12 -23.06
C LEU A 91 -12.04 4.36 -24.38
N ASP A 92 -12.81 4.91 -25.31
CA ASP A 92 -13.14 4.33 -26.61
C ASP A 92 -12.80 5.27 -27.78
N THR A 93 -12.12 6.38 -27.49
CA THR A 93 -11.76 7.41 -28.48
C THR A 93 -10.28 7.37 -28.85
N GLY A 94 -9.94 7.88 -30.03
CA GLY A 94 -8.55 8.02 -30.48
C GLY A 94 -7.78 6.70 -30.46
N VAL A 95 -6.62 6.70 -29.82
CA VAL A 95 -5.73 5.52 -29.72
C VAL A 95 -6.39 4.35 -28.98
N TYR A 96 -7.44 4.61 -28.18
CA TYR A 96 -8.10 3.62 -27.32
C TYR A 96 -9.24 2.84 -28.01
N ALA A 97 -9.74 3.33 -29.15
CA ALA A 97 -10.92 2.78 -29.83
C ALA A 97 -10.76 1.30 -30.22
N ASN A 98 -9.54 0.91 -30.58
CA ASN A 98 -9.22 -0.44 -31.06
C ASN A 98 -8.34 -1.23 -30.08
N LEU A 99 -8.22 -0.78 -28.82
CA LEU A 99 -7.40 -1.45 -27.81
C LEU A 99 -8.25 -2.29 -26.88
N THR A 100 -7.76 -3.48 -26.56
CA THR A 100 -8.29 -4.31 -25.48
C THR A 100 -8.01 -3.67 -24.12
N GLU A 101 -8.74 -4.08 -23.08
CA GLU A 101 -8.57 -3.57 -21.72
C GLU A 101 -7.11 -3.73 -21.22
N ALA A 102 -6.47 -4.86 -21.55
CA ALA A 102 -5.08 -5.13 -21.19
C ALA A 102 -4.09 -4.20 -21.91
N GLU A 103 -4.38 -3.81 -23.15
CA GLU A 103 -3.53 -2.90 -23.93
C GLU A 103 -3.67 -1.44 -23.49
N LYS A 104 -4.75 -1.10 -22.76
CA LYS A 104 -4.95 0.22 -22.15
C LYS A 104 -4.18 0.40 -20.84
N LEU A 105 -3.81 -0.69 -20.14
CA LEU A 105 -3.07 -0.64 -18.87
C LEU A 105 -1.73 0.11 -18.93
N PRO A 106 -0.88 -0.05 -19.96
CA PRO A 106 0.31 0.77 -20.13
C PRO A 106 0.06 2.28 -20.13
N TYR A 107 -1.08 2.72 -20.68
CA TYR A 107 -1.43 4.13 -20.74
C TYR A 107 -1.86 4.66 -19.38
N ALA A 108 -2.64 3.87 -18.63
CA ALA A 108 -2.92 4.12 -17.22
C ALA A 108 -1.62 4.25 -16.41
N CYS A 109 -0.66 3.33 -16.62
CA CYS A 109 0.65 3.39 -15.99
C CYS A 109 1.43 4.66 -16.37
N GLY A 110 1.43 5.09 -17.64
CA GLY A 110 2.07 6.35 -18.04
C GLY A 110 1.44 7.59 -17.39
N GLY A 111 0.13 7.58 -17.18
CA GLY A 111 -0.55 8.59 -16.37
C GLY A 111 -0.08 8.61 -14.91
N ILE A 112 0.13 7.43 -14.31
CA ILE A 112 0.68 7.30 -12.95
C ILE A 112 2.14 7.74 -12.87
N VAL A 113 2.95 7.50 -13.91
CA VAL A 113 4.31 8.04 -13.97
C VAL A 113 4.28 9.56 -13.79
N VAL A 114 3.40 10.24 -14.52
CA VAL A 114 3.22 11.70 -14.39
C VAL A 114 2.65 12.08 -13.02
N ALA A 115 1.70 11.30 -12.48
CA ALA A 115 1.18 11.48 -11.12
C ALA A 115 2.31 11.48 -10.07
N GLY A 116 3.24 10.53 -10.14
CA GLY A 116 4.42 10.49 -9.25
C GLY A 116 5.39 11.65 -9.47
N LEU A 117 5.48 12.20 -10.68
CA LEU A 117 6.25 13.44 -10.91
C LEU A 117 5.56 14.66 -10.29
N LEU A 118 4.22 14.69 -10.21
CA LEU A 118 3.51 15.75 -9.50
C LEU A 118 3.79 15.77 -7.99
N TYR A 119 4.09 14.61 -7.38
CA TYR A 119 4.58 14.55 -6.01
C TYR A 119 5.89 15.31 -5.84
N LEU A 120 6.81 15.27 -6.82
CA LEU A 120 8.05 16.05 -6.77
C LEU A 120 7.79 17.55 -6.83
N VAL A 121 6.83 17.96 -7.66
CA VAL A 121 6.37 19.36 -7.72
C VAL A 121 5.83 19.78 -6.36
N MET A 122 4.97 18.96 -5.75
CA MET A 122 4.44 19.24 -4.41
C MET A 122 5.55 19.26 -3.35
N ALA A 123 6.51 18.33 -3.40
CA ALA A 123 7.64 18.31 -2.48
C ALA A 123 8.50 19.57 -2.59
N ALA A 124 8.72 20.07 -3.81
CA ALA A 124 9.39 21.34 -4.05
C ALA A 124 8.58 22.50 -3.45
N VAL A 125 7.27 22.55 -3.69
CA VAL A 125 6.36 23.55 -3.10
C VAL A 125 6.43 23.53 -1.58
N VAL A 126 6.35 22.34 -0.94
CA VAL A 126 6.47 22.17 0.52
C VAL A 126 7.81 22.70 1.02
N ARG A 127 8.90 22.44 0.29
CA ARG A 127 10.24 22.91 0.66
C ARG A 127 10.38 24.43 0.58
N PHE A 128 9.78 25.09 -0.41
CA PHE A 128 9.90 26.54 -0.60
C PHE A 128 8.87 27.34 0.22
N VAL A 129 7.61 26.89 0.24
CA VAL A 129 6.50 27.60 0.91
C VAL A 129 6.49 27.35 2.42
N GLY A 130 7.06 26.23 2.84
CA GLY A 130 7.14 25.81 4.22
C GLY A 130 5.91 25.02 4.67
N ILE A 131 6.17 24.03 5.52
CA ILE A 131 5.20 23.00 5.89
C ILE A 131 3.98 23.54 6.62
N LYS A 132 4.17 24.56 7.47
CA LYS A 132 3.10 25.17 8.27
C LYS A 132 2.03 25.82 7.39
N ARG A 133 2.40 26.32 6.21
CA ARG A 133 1.44 26.89 5.25
C ARG A 133 0.70 25.80 4.49
N VAL A 134 1.39 24.74 4.07
CA VAL A 134 0.75 23.61 3.37
C VAL A 134 -0.26 22.91 4.27
N MET A 135 0.10 22.63 5.52
CA MET A 135 -0.79 22.02 6.51
C MET A 135 -1.99 22.92 6.87
N ARG A 136 -1.95 24.22 6.55
CA ARG A 136 -3.12 25.11 6.69
C ARG A 136 -4.19 24.83 5.63
N PHE A 137 -3.80 24.42 4.43
CA PHE A 137 -4.71 24.03 3.36
C PHE A 137 -5.19 22.58 3.49
N LEU A 138 -4.43 21.75 4.18
CA LEU A 138 -4.73 20.33 4.44
C LEU A 138 -4.91 20.07 5.94
N PRO A 139 -5.83 20.77 6.64
CA PRO A 139 -6.05 20.55 8.06
C PRO A 139 -6.71 19.18 8.28
N PRO A 140 -6.66 18.61 9.50
CA PRO A 140 -7.25 17.31 9.82
C PRO A 140 -8.74 17.17 9.45
N VAL A 141 -9.49 18.29 9.47
CA VAL A 141 -10.91 18.34 9.07
C VAL A 141 -11.12 18.08 7.56
N VAL A 142 -10.08 18.21 6.73
CA VAL A 142 -10.12 17.88 5.29
C VAL A 142 -9.47 16.51 5.04
N THR A 143 -8.29 16.28 5.64
CA THR A 143 -7.52 15.03 5.45
C THR A 143 -8.28 13.80 5.95
N GLY A 144 -8.90 13.88 7.14
CA GLY A 144 -9.64 12.76 7.73
C GLY A 144 -10.80 12.26 6.87
N PRO A 145 -11.74 13.12 6.44
CA PRO A 145 -12.83 12.70 5.55
C PRO A 145 -12.37 12.11 4.22
N ILE A 146 -11.27 12.59 3.64
CA ILE A 146 -10.72 12.03 2.39
C ILE A 146 -10.22 10.61 2.60
N ILE A 147 -9.50 10.35 3.70
CA ILE A 147 -9.04 8.99 4.05
C ILE A 147 -10.24 8.06 4.25
N ILE A 148 -11.28 8.51 4.97
CA ILE A 148 -12.51 7.74 5.16
C ILE A 148 -13.18 7.43 3.82
N LEU A 149 -13.25 8.40 2.91
CA LEU A 149 -13.83 8.22 1.57
C LEU A 149 -13.05 7.17 0.76
N ILE A 150 -11.72 7.22 0.77
CA ILE A 150 -10.86 6.25 0.07
C ILE A 150 -11.15 4.83 0.60
N GLY A 151 -11.21 4.65 1.93
CA GLY A 151 -11.58 3.36 2.53
C GLY A 151 -12.99 2.89 2.16
N LEU A 152 -13.97 3.79 2.15
CA LEU A 152 -15.37 3.45 1.79
C LEU A 152 -15.54 3.09 0.31
N ILE A 153 -14.76 3.68 -0.58
CA ILE A 153 -14.76 3.33 -2.02
C ILE A 153 -14.33 1.87 -2.25
N LEU A 154 -13.60 1.26 -1.31
CA LEU A 154 -13.15 -0.14 -1.38
C LEU A 154 -14.15 -1.15 -0.85
N ALA A 155 -15.13 -0.72 -0.06
CA ALA A 155 -16.12 -1.61 0.53
C ALA A 155 -16.85 -2.51 -0.50
N PRO A 156 -17.24 -2.02 -1.70
CA PRO A 156 -17.84 -2.88 -2.73
C PRO A 156 -16.91 -4.01 -3.18
N SER A 157 -15.61 -3.75 -3.34
CA SER A 157 -14.65 -4.79 -3.72
C SER A 157 -14.50 -5.85 -2.63
N ALA A 158 -14.43 -5.44 -1.36
CA ALA A 158 -14.38 -6.37 -0.24
C ALA A 158 -15.64 -7.26 -0.17
N VAL A 159 -16.83 -6.68 -0.39
CA VAL A 159 -18.10 -7.43 -0.43
C VAL A 159 -18.14 -8.39 -1.61
N THR A 160 -17.70 -7.98 -2.79
CA THR A 160 -17.64 -8.85 -3.97
C THR A 160 -16.72 -10.06 -3.74
N ASN A 161 -15.51 -9.84 -3.20
CA ASN A 161 -14.60 -10.94 -2.85
C ASN A 161 -15.18 -11.86 -1.75
N ALA A 162 -15.80 -11.29 -0.72
CA ALA A 162 -16.45 -12.07 0.33
C ALA A 162 -17.65 -12.88 -0.20
N SER A 163 -18.32 -12.39 -1.24
CA SER A 163 -19.50 -13.04 -1.82
C SER A 163 -19.19 -14.36 -2.53
N GLU A 164 -17.94 -14.60 -2.93
CA GLU A 164 -17.50 -15.90 -3.45
C GLU A 164 -17.61 -16.99 -2.40
N ASN A 165 -17.34 -16.65 -1.13
CA ASN A 165 -17.40 -17.58 -0.02
C ASN A 165 -17.64 -16.88 1.33
N TRP A 166 -18.90 -16.57 1.62
CA TRP A 166 -19.29 -15.83 2.82
C TRP A 166 -18.87 -16.49 4.13
N TRP A 167 -18.96 -17.82 4.23
CA TRP A 167 -18.63 -18.52 5.46
C TRP A 167 -17.14 -18.42 5.76
N LEU A 168 -16.28 -18.56 4.73
CA LEU A 168 -14.84 -18.47 4.88
C LEU A 168 -14.40 -17.02 5.18
N ALA A 169 -15.02 -16.04 4.52
CA ALA A 169 -14.77 -14.62 4.77
C ALA A 169 -15.17 -14.23 6.21
N THR A 170 -16.34 -14.66 6.68
CA THR A 170 -16.80 -14.41 8.06
C THR A 170 -15.89 -15.12 9.07
N PHE A 171 -15.44 -16.32 8.76
CA PHE A 171 -14.49 -17.05 9.58
C PHE A 171 -13.13 -16.33 9.67
N SER A 172 -12.63 -15.77 8.57
CA SER A 172 -11.42 -14.94 8.56
C SER A 172 -11.52 -13.73 9.49
N VAL A 173 -12.61 -12.97 9.39
CA VAL A 173 -12.87 -11.83 10.29
C VAL A 173 -12.98 -12.29 11.75
N ALA A 174 -13.66 -13.40 12.01
CA ALA A 174 -13.76 -13.97 13.36
C ALA A 174 -12.40 -14.33 13.94
N VAL A 175 -11.51 -14.94 13.15
CA VAL A 175 -10.13 -15.25 13.59
C VAL A 175 -9.37 -13.98 13.93
N ILE A 176 -9.45 -12.93 13.11
CA ILE A 176 -8.79 -11.64 13.38
C ILE A 176 -9.28 -11.06 14.71
N VAL A 177 -10.60 -10.99 14.90
CA VAL A 177 -11.21 -10.46 16.13
C VAL A 177 -10.79 -11.30 17.34
N ILE A 178 -10.81 -12.63 17.23
CA ILE A 178 -10.45 -13.53 18.32
C ILE A 178 -8.99 -13.37 18.71
N CYS A 179 -8.08 -13.36 17.73
CA CYS A 179 -6.64 -13.17 17.95
C CYS A 179 -6.34 -11.79 18.54
N ASN A 180 -7.03 -10.74 18.09
CA ASN A 180 -6.81 -9.38 18.60
C ASN A 180 -7.30 -9.22 20.06
N MET A 181 -8.49 -9.77 20.38
CA MET A 181 -9.09 -9.63 21.71
C MET A 181 -8.52 -10.59 22.75
N TRP A 182 -8.38 -11.87 22.42
CA TRP A 182 -7.97 -12.93 23.36
C TRP A 182 -6.58 -13.52 23.09
N GLY A 183 -5.90 -13.08 22.04
CA GLY A 183 -4.52 -13.50 21.76
C GLY A 183 -3.56 -13.13 22.90
N LYS A 184 -2.55 -13.97 23.10
CA LYS A 184 -1.47 -13.75 24.07
C LYS A 184 -0.12 -13.69 23.36
N GLY A 185 0.77 -12.83 23.86
CA GLY A 185 2.11 -12.67 23.31
C GLY A 185 2.09 -12.29 21.83
N MET A 186 2.80 -13.05 20.99
CA MET A 186 2.91 -12.77 19.56
C MET A 186 1.57 -12.80 18.84
N LEU A 187 0.64 -13.70 19.21
CA LEU A 187 -0.65 -13.84 18.52
C LEU A 187 -1.52 -12.57 18.56
N LYS A 188 -1.37 -11.73 19.60
CA LYS A 188 -2.05 -10.45 19.71
C LYS A 188 -1.42 -9.37 18.81
N ILE A 189 -0.14 -9.55 18.47
CA ILE A 189 0.64 -8.62 17.65
C ILE A 189 0.42 -8.90 16.15
N ILE A 190 0.07 -10.15 15.77
CA ILE A 190 -0.12 -10.58 14.37
C ILE A 190 -1.55 -11.05 14.01
N PRO A 191 -2.63 -10.36 14.42
CA PRO A 191 -4.00 -10.86 14.20
C PRO A 191 -4.37 -10.97 12.72
N ILE A 192 -3.88 -10.05 11.88
CA ILE A 192 -4.13 -10.06 10.42
C ILE A 192 -3.50 -11.30 9.77
N LEU A 193 -2.25 -11.63 10.12
CA LEU A 193 -1.58 -12.83 9.61
C LEU A 193 -2.34 -14.11 9.97
N MET A 194 -2.84 -14.21 11.21
CA MET A 194 -3.68 -15.33 11.63
C MET A 194 -5.00 -15.37 10.87
N GLY A 195 -5.58 -14.21 10.59
CA GLY A 195 -6.76 -14.03 9.74
C GLY A 195 -6.59 -14.50 8.30
N VAL A 196 -5.37 -14.63 7.80
CA VAL A 196 -5.09 -15.18 6.47
C VAL A 196 -4.72 -16.66 6.56
N LEU A 197 -3.78 -17.03 7.44
CA LEU A 197 -3.25 -18.38 7.53
C LEU A 197 -4.29 -19.42 7.97
N VAL A 198 -5.09 -19.10 9.00
CA VAL A 198 -6.04 -20.08 9.55
C VAL A 198 -7.18 -20.36 8.56
N PRO A 199 -7.84 -19.36 7.95
CA PRO A 199 -8.82 -19.62 6.90
C PRO A 199 -8.21 -20.30 5.67
N TYR A 200 -6.98 -19.98 5.29
CA TYR A 200 -6.31 -20.69 4.20
C TYR A 200 -6.14 -22.19 4.49
N VAL A 201 -5.73 -22.58 5.70
CA VAL A 201 -5.66 -23.99 6.11
C VAL A 201 -7.04 -24.65 6.11
N VAL A 202 -8.08 -23.93 6.56
CA VAL A 202 -9.45 -24.45 6.50
C VAL A 202 -9.91 -24.63 5.05
N ALA A 203 -9.61 -23.69 4.16
CA ALA A 203 -9.91 -23.79 2.73
C ALA A 203 -9.20 -24.98 2.09
N LEU A 204 -7.94 -25.23 2.46
CA LEU A 204 -7.19 -26.42 2.04
C LEU A 204 -7.89 -27.71 2.46
N CYS A 205 -8.28 -27.82 3.74
CA CYS A 205 -9.01 -29.00 4.25
C CYS A 205 -10.37 -29.20 3.59
N CYS A 206 -11.02 -28.11 3.15
CA CYS A 206 -12.28 -28.13 2.42
C CYS A 206 -12.12 -28.37 0.91
N GLY A 207 -10.90 -28.51 0.39
CA GLY A 207 -10.64 -28.72 -1.04
C GLY A 207 -10.96 -27.51 -1.92
N LEU A 208 -10.96 -26.30 -1.34
CA LEU A 208 -11.26 -25.04 -2.04
C LEU A 208 -10.04 -24.39 -2.71
N VAL A 209 -8.86 -24.99 -2.57
CA VAL A 209 -7.61 -24.43 -3.09
C VAL A 209 -7.19 -25.18 -4.34
N ASP A 210 -7.05 -24.45 -5.44
CA ASP A 210 -6.48 -24.96 -6.67
C ASP A 210 -4.96 -24.74 -6.72
N PHE A 211 -4.22 -25.83 -6.92
CA PHE A 211 -2.76 -25.83 -7.04
C PHE A 211 -2.27 -25.87 -8.49
N SER A 212 -3.17 -25.88 -9.47
CA SER A 212 -2.82 -25.96 -10.90
C SER A 212 -1.83 -24.87 -11.33
N GLY A 213 -2.04 -23.63 -10.89
CA GLY A 213 -1.15 -22.49 -11.18
C GLY A 213 0.22 -22.62 -10.52
N VAL A 214 0.31 -23.23 -9.34
CA VAL A 214 1.60 -23.48 -8.65
C VAL A 214 2.38 -24.57 -9.35
N ALA A 215 1.70 -25.62 -9.82
CA ALA A 215 2.33 -26.73 -10.53
C ALA A 215 2.93 -26.32 -11.90
N GLN A 216 2.37 -25.27 -12.52
CA GLN A 216 2.85 -24.72 -13.79
C GLN A 216 3.88 -23.59 -13.62
N ALA A 217 4.11 -23.14 -12.38
CA ALA A 217 5.01 -22.03 -12.13
C ALA A 217 6.48 -22.48 -12.12
N ASP A 218 7.33 -21.69 -12.76
CA ASP A 218 8.78 -21.86 -12.65
C ASP A 218 9.26 -21.52 -11.23
N ILE A 219 10.27 -22.25 -10.75
CA ILE A 219 10.90 -22.01 -9.43
C ILE A 219 11.54 -20.61 -9.39
N VAL A 220 12.08 -20.15 -10.51
CA VAL A 220 12.64 -18.80 -10.69
C VAL A 220 12.14 -18.25 -12.02
N GLY A 221 11.42 -17.13 -11.96
CA GLY A 221 10.92 -16.43 -13.14
C GLY A 221 11.21 -14.93 -13.02
N LEU A 222 11.40 -14.28 -14.18
CA LEU A 222 11.39 -12.83 -14.24
C LEU A 222 9.93 -12.36 -14.24
N PRO A 223 9.57 -11.36 -13.41
CA PRO A 223 8.25 -10.76 -13.46
C PRO A 223 7.96 -10.21 -14.86
N PRO A 224 6.70 -10.29 -15.33
CA PRO A 224 6.30 -9.76 -16.62
C PRO A 224 6.21 -8.22 -16.57
N PHE A 225 7.37 -7.57 -16.60
CA PHE A 225 7.45 -6.11 -16.64
C PHE A 225 6.78 -5.55 -17.89
N GLN A 226 6.02 -4.47 -17.73
CA GLN A 226 5.29 -3.81 -18.81
C GLN A 226 5.65 -2.33 -18.83
N MET A 227 6.21 -1.86 -19.93
CA MET A 227 6.61 -0.45 -20.01
C MET A 227 5.39 0.46 -20.16
N ALA A 228 5.40 1.57 -19.41
CA ALA A 228 4.39 2.62 -19.51
C ALA A 228 4.34 3.24 -20.93
N LYS A 229 3.13 3.57 -21.37
CA LYS A 229 2.86 4.36 -22.58
C LYS A 229 2.28 5.71 -22.20
N PHE A 230 2.70 6.76 -22.89
CA PHE A 230 2.28 8.12 -22.56
C PHE A 230 1.24 8.61 -23.56
N ASP A 231 0.09 9.01 -23.04
CA ASP A 231 -0.98 9.65 -23.80
C ASP A 231 -1.66 10.71 -22.93
N LEU A 232 -2.05 11.82 -23.55
CA LEU A 232 -2.57 12.97 -22.84
C LEU A 232 -3.89 12.66 -22.11
N SER A 233 -4.79 11.87 -22.70
CA SER A 233 -6.08 11.54 -22.07
C SER A 233 -5.90 10.70 -20.81
N ALA A 234 -5.04 9.67 -20.84
CA ALA A 234 -4.74 8.90 -19.64
C ALA A 234 -4.01 9.73 -18.58
N ILE A 235 -3.10 10.63 -18.98
CA ILE A 235 -2.43 11.55 -18.06
C ILE A 235 -3.44 12.48 -17.38
N LEU A 236 -4.36 13.07 -18.13
CA LEU A 236 -5.38 13.97 -17.57
C LEU A 236 -6.36 13.26 -16.62
N ILE A 237 -6.57 11.95 -16.80
CA ILE A 237 -7.37 11.13 -15.87
C ILE A 237 -6.57 10.78 -14.61
N MET A 238 -5.33 10.33 -14.76
CA MET A 238 -4.54 9.78 -13.66
C MET A 238 -3.83 10.84 -12.81
N ALA A 239 -3.27 11.87 -13.44
CA ALA A 239 -2.42 12.84 -12.76
C ALA A 239 -3.15 13.62 -11.64
N PRO A 240 -4.42 14.05 -11.79
CA PRO A 240 -5.13 14.75 -10.72
C PRO A 240 -5.36 13.90 -9.46
N ILE A 241 -5.45 12.58 -9.61
CA ILE A 241 -5.63 11.63 -8.48
C ILE A 241 -4.44 11.70 -7.52
N ALA A 242 -3.25 12.10 -8.00
CA ALA A 242 -2.07 12.33 -7.19
C ALA A 242 -2.35 13.27 -6.01
N ILE A 243 -3.27 14.24 -6.16
CA ILE A 243 -3.62 15.17 -5.08
C ILE A 243 -4.26 14.43 -3.91
N ALA A 244 -5.21 13.54 -4.18
CA ALA A 244 -5.86 12.73 -3.14
C ALA A 244 -4.87 11.77 -2.48
N SER A 245 -4.03 11.12 -3.28
CA SER A 245 -2.99 10.21 -2.78
C SER A 245 -1.93 10.95 -1.94
N MET A 246 -1.58 12.19 -2.29
CA MET A 246 -0.69 13.01 -1.46
C MET A 246 -1.30 13.35 -0.09
N MET A 247 -2.63 13.50 -0.03
CA MET A 247 -3.34 13.75 1.22
C MET A 247 -3.41 12.50 2.10
N GLU A 248 -3.62 11.34 1.50
CA GLU A 248 -3.48 10.02 2.13
C GLU A 248 -2.07 9.90 2.75
N HIS A 249 -1.02 10.11 1.96
CA HIS A 249 0.37 10.08 2.43
C HIS A 249 0.64 11.03 3.61
N ILE A 250 0.12 12.27 3.58
CA ILE A 250 0.26 13.21 4.71
C ILE A 250 -0.45 12.67 5.96
N GLY A 251 -1.61 12.07 5.79
CA GLY A 251 -2.38 11.41 6.86
C GLY A 251 -1.59 10.28 7.50
N ASP A 252 -1.04 9.38 6.69
CA ASP A 252 -0.31 8.21 7.18
C ASP A 252 0.99 8.60 7.88
N ILE A 253 1.75 9.55 7.33
CA ILE A 253 2.93 10.08 8.01
C ILE A 253 2.56 10.75 9.34
N SER A 254 1.40 11.41 9.42
CA SER A 254 0.90 11.99 10.68
C SER A 254 0.52 10.90 11.69
N ALA A 255 -0.16 9.84 11.25
CA ALA A 255 -0.60 8.73 12.09
C ALA A 255 0.59 7.90 12.60
N ILE A 256 1.55 7.60 11.73
CA ILE A 256 2.81 6.93 12.06
C ILE A 256 3.62 7.80 13.04
N GLY A 257 3.69 9.11 12.80
CA GLY A 257 4.34 10.06 13.70
C GLY A 257 3.72 10.09 15.09
N ALA A 258 2.39 10.16 15.17
CA ALA A 258 1.65 10.11 16.43
C ALA A 258 1.86 8.79 17.18
N THR A 259 1.91 7.66 16.46
CA THR A 259 2.16 6.33 17.03
C THR A 259 3.59 6.19 17.54
N CYS A 260 4.56 6.77 16.84
CA CYS A 260 5.97 6.76 17.24
C CYS A 260 6.31 7.80 18.31
N GLY A 261 5.47 8.83 18.49
CA GLY A 261 5.79 10.02 19.28
C GLY A 261 6.86 10.91 18.63
N GLU A 262 6.91 10.93 17.30
CA GLU A 262 7.91 11.67 16.51
C GLU A 262 7.23 12.51 15.42
N ASN A 263 7.75 13.71 15.15
CA ASN A 263 7.21 14.58 14.11
C ASN A 263 7.92 14.39 12.77
N TYR A 264 7.55 13.34 12.03
CA TYR A 264 8.14 13.02 10.72
C TYR A 264 7.86 14.04 9.63
N ILE A 265 6.78 14.82 9.79
CA ILE A 265 6.45 15.97 8.94
C ILE A 265 7.56 17.03 9.06
N GLU A 266 8.13 17.23 10.24
CA GLU A 266 9.22 18.19 10.48
C GLU A 266 10.61 17.59 10.24
N ASP A 267 10.90 16.41 10.79
CA ASP A 267 12.18 15.69 10.62
C ASP A 267 11.91 14.20 10.33
N PRO A 268 12.26 13.68 9.13
CA PRO A 268 13.17 14.23 8.13
C PRO A 268 12.57 15.34 7.25
N GLY A 269 11.26 15.54 7.32
CA GLY A 269 10.54 16.55 6.56
C GLY A 269 9.61 15.94 5.52
N LEU A 270 8.37 16.47 5.43
CA LEU A 270 7.35 15.99 4.48
C LEU A 270 7.85 15.97 3.04
N HIS A 271 8.60 16.99 2.61
CA HIS A 271 9.20 17.06 1.28
C HIS A 271 10.04 15.81 0.92
N ARG A 272 10.77 15.22 1.87
CA ARG A 272 11.55 13.99 1.62
C ARG A 272 10.67 12.77 1.48
N SER A 273 9.65 12.67 2.33
CA SER A 273 8.69 11.56 2.24
C SER A 273 7.90 11.61 0.92
N LEU A 274 7.48 12.80 0.48
CA LEU A 274 6.81 13.00 -0.81
C LEU A 274 7.73 12.69 -2.00
N ILE A 275 9.03 13.02 -1.92
CA ILE A 275 10.00 12.63 -2.96
C ILE A 275 10.14 11.10 -3.02
N GLY A 276 10.27 10.46 -1.86
CA GLY A 276 10.40 9.01 -1.76
C GLY A 276 9.19 8.29 -2.34
N ASP A 277 7.99 8.71 -1.96
CA ASP A 277 6.73 8.16 -2.47
C ASP A 277 6.56 8.44 -3.97
N GLY A 278 6.65 9.71 -4.38
CA GLY A 278 6.47 10.12 -5.77
C GLY A 278 7.38 9.41 -6.76
N LEU A 279 8.68 9.29 -6.43
CA LEU A 279 9.62 8.56 -7.28
C LEU A 279 9.38 7.06 -7.26
N ALA A 280 9.04 6.48 -6.10
CA ALA A 280 8.68 5.07 -6.04
C ALA A 280 7.44 4.78 -6.91
N THR A 281 6.44 5.66 -6.88
CA THR A 281 5.25 5.62 -7.73
C THR A 281 5.60 5.74 -9.21
N SER A 282 6.41 6.73 -9.60
CA SER A 282 6.83 6.88 -11.00
C SER A 282 7.63 5.67 -11.50
N LEU A 283 8.54 5.13 -10.67
CA LEU A 283 9.34 3.96 -11.04
C LEU A 283 8.48 2.69 -11.10
N ALA A 284 7.57 2.49 -10.16
CA ALA A 284 6.65 1.35 -10.17
C ALA A 284 5.83 1.36 -11.47
N ALA A 285 5.18 2.48 -11.77
CA ALA A 285 4.35 2.61 -12.96
C ALA A 285 5.13 2.54 -14.27
N LEU A 286 6.38 3.02 -14.31
CA LEU A 286 7.22 2.90 -15.49
C LEU A 286 7.41 1.45 -15.93
N PHE A 287 7.47 0.53 -14.95
CA PHE A 287 7.69 -0.91 -15.17
C PHE A 287 6.41 -1.76 -15.06
N GLY A 288 5.23 -1.13 -14.97
CA GLY A 288 3.94 -1.83 -14.98
C GLY A 288 3.44 -2.25 -13.60
N GLY A 289 3.95 -1.62 -12.54
CA GLY A 289 3.37 -1.65 -11.20
C GLY A 289 2.30 -0.56 -11.01
N PRO A 290 1.45 -0.68 -9.99
CA PRO A 290 0.49 0.37 -9.64
C PRO A 290 1.20 1.59 -9.02
N ALA A 291 0.43 2.65 -8.76
CA ALA A 291 0.89 3.75 -7.93
C ALA A 291 1.21 3.24 -6.52
N ASN A 292 2.31 3.69 -5.95
CA ASN A 292 2.65 3.41 -4.57
C ASN A 292 2.05 4.49 -3.66
N THR A 293 1.81 4.14 -2.40
CA THR A 293 1.56 5.12 -1.33
C THR A 293 1.91 4.51 0.02
N THR A 294 2.05 5.34 1.05
CA THR A 294 2.31 4.85 2.41
C THR A 294 1.10 4.11 2.97
N TYR A 295 1.33 3.01 3.67
CA TYR A 295 0.26 2.22 4.30
C TYR A 295 0.14 2.52 5.78
N GLY A 296 -1.10 2.51 6.27
CA GLY A 296 -1.45 2.77 7.66
C GLY A 296 -1.68 1.50 8.50
N GLU A 297 -1.80 0.34 7.86
CA GLU A 297 -1.93 -1.00 8.49
C GLU A 297 -0.72 -1.42 9.34
#